data_AF-A0A6V7H078-F1
#
_entry.id   AF-A0A6V7H078-F1
#
_cell.length_a   1.000
_cell.length_b   1.000
_cell.length_c   1.000
_cell.angle_alpha   90.00
_cell.angle_beta   90.00
_cell.angle_gamma   90.00
#
_symmetry.space_group_name_H-M   'P 1'
#
loop_
_entity.id
_entity.type
_entity.pdbx_description
1 polymer ?
#
loop_
_entity_poly.entity_id
_entity_poly.type
_entity_poly.pdbx_seq_one_letter_code
_entity_poly.pdbx_strand_id
1 'polypeptide(L)'
;IIANIEIDFKKIIAFSTLRQLSFIISIISMGLYELAFLHLFIHAIFKSIIFICAGRFIHYIKGNQNFRIYKGIFYIYPIKRTIITISLIIICGFPFLVGFYSKDIIIESYIFLLLITGTILTISYSIRIIKTLISKSLSIKHNLH
;
A
#
# COMPACT_ATOMS: atom_id res chain seq x y z
N ILE A 1 -12.32 3.18 -1.84
CA ILE A 1 -12.70 4.02 -3.01
C ILE A 1 -11.82 5.26 -3.11
N ILE A 2 -11.84 6.16 -2.11
CA ILE A 2 -11.08 7.42 -2.11
C ILE A 2 -9.59 7.23 -2.45
N ALA A 3 -8.92 6.23 -1.88
CA ALA A 3 -7.51 5.91 -2.15
C ALA A 3 -7.16 5.66 -3.64
N ASN A 4 -8.12 5.26 -4.48
CA ASN A 4 -7.90 5.05 -5.91
C ASN A 4 -7.87 6.37 -6.70
N ILE A 5 -8.59 7.38 -6.21
CA ILE A 5 -8.77 8.68 -6.88
C ILE A 5 -7.70 9.65 -6.38
N GLU A 6 -7.35 9.57 -5.09
CA GLU A 6 -6.43 10.48 -4.42
C GLU A 6 -5.07 10.57 -5.15
N ILE A 7 -4.51 11.78 -5.19
CA ILE A 7 -3.26 12.08 -5.89
C ILE A 7 -2.10 12.28 -4.91
N ASP A 8 -2.37 12.76 -3.70
CA ASP A 8 -1.34 13.00 -2.69
C ASP A 8 -0.84 11.69 -2.09
N PHE A 9 0.48 11.47 -2.17
CA PHE A 9 1.08 10.19 -1.80
C PHE A 9 0.84 9.83 -0.32
N LYS A 10 1.04 10.80 0.59
CA LYS A 10 0.81 10.59 2.04
C LYS A 10 -0.65 10.24 2.35
N LYS A 11 -1.61 10.90 1.67
CA LYS A 11 -3.05 10.62 1.84
C LYS A 11 -3.42 9.24 1.31
N ILE A 12 -2.87 8.81 0.17
CA ILE A 12 -3.09 7.43 -0.34
C ILE A 12 -2.63 6.40 0.70
N ILE A 13 -1.46 6.60 1.33
CA ILE A 13 -0.94 5.70 2.36
C ILE A 13 -1.83 5.72 3.62
N ALA A 14 -2.35 6.88 4.01
CA ALA A 14 -3.26 7.03 5.14
C ALA A 14 -4.63 6.37 4.89
N PHE A 15 -5.21 6.53 3.70
CA PHE A 15 -6.46 5.84 3.38
C PHE A 15 -6.31 4.32 3.32
N SER A 16 -5.12 3.84 2.95
CA SER A 16 -4.83 2.41 3.00
C SER A 16 -4.57 1.87 4.41
N THR A 17 -4.09 2.68 5.37
CA THR A 17 -4.08 2.26 6.79
C THR A 17 -5.49 2.19 7.35
N LEU A 18 -6.32 3.20 7.06
CA LEU A 18 -7.72 3.24 7.50
C LEU A 18 -8.49 1.99 7.05
N ARG A 19 -8.30 1.58 5.79
CA ARG A 19 -8.95 0.38 5.24
C ARG A 19 -8.43 -0.93 5.84
N GLN A 20 -7.13 -1.02 6.15
CA GLN A 20 -6.60 -2.21 6.82
C GLN A 20 -7.06 -2.27 8.28
N LEU A 21 -7.19 -1.13 8.95
CA LEU A 21 -7.75 -1.07 10.29
C LEU A 21 -9.22 -1.49 10.30
N SER A 22 -10.04 -1.03 9.33
CA SER A 22 -11.43 -1.50 9.21
C SER A 22 -11.50 -3.01 8.95
N PHE A 23 -10.57 -3.55 8.16
CA PHE A 23 -10.43 -5.00 7.96
C PHE A 23 -10.09 -5.71 9.27
N ILE A 24 -9.14 -5.21 10.06
CA ILE A 24 -8.78 -5.79 11.37
C ILE A 24 -9.95 -5.75 12.35
N ILE A 25 -10.69 -4.64 12.41
CA ILE A 25 -11.88 -4.52 13.27
C ILE A 25 -12.95 -5.56 12.88
N SER A 26 -13.12 -5.84 11.59
CA SER A 26 -14.05 -6.89 11.15
C SER A 26 -13.63 -8.29 11.62
N ILE A 27 -12.33 -8.60 11.67
CA ILE A 27 -11.81 -9.87 12.21
C ILE A 27 -12.12 -10.00 13.70
N ILE A 28 -11.90 -8.91 14.46
CA ILE A 28 -12.18 -8.86 15.90
C ILE A 28 -13.68 -9.09 16.14
N SER A 29 -14.54 -8.48 15.32
CA SER A 29 -15.99 -8.68 15.40
C SER A 29 -16.42 -10.13 15.14
N MET A 30 -15.59 -10.94 14.47
CA MET A 30 -15.82 -12.36 14.22
C MET A 30 -15.29 -13.26 15.34
N GLY A 31 -14.64 -12.70 16.37
CA GLY A 31 -14.06 -13.46 17.48
C GLY A 31 -12.69 -14.10 17.18
N LEU A 32 -12.09 -13.80 16.02
CA LEU A 32 -10.81 -14.37 15.58
C LEU A 32 -9.62 -13.54 16.09
N TYR A 33 -9.43 -13.46 17.41
CA TYR A 33 -8.47 -12.54 18.04
C TYR A 33 -7.00 -12.83 17.68
N GLU A 34 -6.59 -14.09 17.63
CA GLU A 34 -5.21 -14.48 17.29
C GLU A 34 -4.85 -14.07 15.84
N LEU A 35 -5.77 -14.30 14.90
CA LEU A 35 -5.65 -13.89 13.50
C LEU A 35 -5.61 -12.36 13.37
N ALA A 36 -6.44 -11.64 14.13
CA ALA A 36 -6.44 -10.18 14.15
C ALA A 36 -5.09 -9.62 14.63
N PHE A 37 -4.51 -10.22 15.68
CA PHE A 37 -3.20 -9.83 16.19
C PHE A 37 -2.08 -10.08 15.17
N LEU A 38 -2.06 -11.27 14.56
CA LEU A 38 -1.09 -11.61 13.52
C LEU A 38 -1.20 -10.63 12.33
N HIS A 39 -2.42 -10.36 11.85
CA HIS A 39 -2.65 -9.42 10.75
C HIS A 39 -2.23 -7.99 11.11
N LEU A 40 -2.51 -7.55 12.35
CA LEU A 40 -2.11 -6.23 12.85
C LEU A 40 -0.58 -6.09 12.89
N PHE A 41 0.13 -7.12 13.34
CA PHE A 41 1.60 -7.13 13.38
C PHE A 41 2.22 -7.01 11.98
N ILE A 42 1.75 -7.84 11.03
CA ILE A 42 2.18 -7.79 9.62
C ILE A 42 1.89 -6.41 9.03
N HIS A 43 0.67 -5.90 9.23
CA HIS A 43 0.26 -4.60 8.75
C HIS A 43 1.16 -3.47 9.29
N ALA A 44 1.48 -3.49 10.60
CA ALA A 44 2.32 -2.48 11.23
C ALA A 44 3.73 -2.45 10.64
N ILE A 45 4.36 -3.61 10.46
CA ILE A 45 5.70 -3.71 9.87
C ILE A 45 5.71 -3.14 8.45
N PHE A 46 4.85 -3.66 7.55
CA PHE A 46 4.88 -3.23 6.15
C PHE A 46 4.42 -1.79 5.96
N LYS A 47 3.51 -1.28 6.81
CA LYS A 47 3.15 0.13 6.78
C LYS A 47 4.28 1.04 7.24
N SER A 48 5.00 0.69 8.30
CA SER A 48 6.15 1.48 8.75
C SER A 48 7.20 1.63 7.64
N ILE A 49 7.49 0.54 6.92
CA ILE A 49 8.41 0.54 5.79
C ILE A 49 7.94 1.48 4.67
N ILE A 50 6.64 1.44 4.32
CA ILE A 50 6.08 2.33 3.30
C ILE A 50 6.15 3.80 3.73
N PHE A 51 5.83 4.12 4.99
CA PHE A 51 5.89 5.49 5.49
C PHE A 51 7.32 6.04 5.52
N ILE A 52 8.30 5.23 5.92
CA ILE A 52 9.72 5.64 5.93
C ILE A 52 10.21 5.91 4.50
N CYS A 53 9.94 5.01 3.56
CA CYS A 53 10.33 5.21 2.17
C CYS A 53 9.60 6.41 1.54
N ALA A 54 8.33 6.61 1.87
CA ALA A 54 7.56 7.77 1.40
C ALA A 54 8.10 9.09 1.94
N GLY A 55 8.45 9.16 3.22
CA GLY A 55 9.06 10.34 3.83
C GLY A 55 10.36 10.74 3.12
N ARG A 56 11.21 9.76 2.79
CA ARG A 56 12.45 10.02 2.03
C ARG A 56 12.18 10.52 0.61
N PHE A 57 11.15 10.03 -0.07
CA PHE A 57 10.80 10.54 -1.39
C PHE A 57 10.23 11.96 -1.34
N ILE A 58 9.37 12.27 -0.37
CA ILE A 58 8.83 13.62 -0.20
C ILE A 58 9.96 14.62 0.06
N HIS A 59 10.91 14.27 0.92
CA HIS A 59 12.10 15.10 1.17
C HIS A 59 12.93 15.32 -0.10
N TYR A 60 13.12 14.28 -0.92
CA TYR A 60 13.89 14.36 -2.15
C TYR A 60 13.25 15.29 -3.19
N ILE A 61 11.92 15.32 -3.29
CA ILE A 61 11.18 16.17 -4.24
C ILE A 61 10.81 17.51 -3.59
N LYS A 62 11.65 18.03 -2.68
CA LYS A 62 11.48 19.34 -2.02
C LYS A 62 10.07 19.54 -1.42
N GLY A 63 9.48 18.49 -0.84
CA GLY A 63 8.17 18.53 -0.19
C GLY A 63 6.97 18.30 -1.12
N ASN A 64 7.16 18.08 -2.42
CA ASN A 64 6.05 17.87 -3.33
C ASN A 64 5.42 16.48 -3.17
N GLN A 65 4.15 16.43 -2.78
CA GLN A 65 3.44 15.19 -2.45
C GLN A 65 2.65 14.60 -3.62
N ASN A 66 2.56 15.31 -4.74
CA ASN A 66 1.78 14.88 -5.90
C ASN A 66 2.42 13.63 -6.53
N PHE A 67 1.75 12.48 -6.36
CA PHE A 67 2.27 11.18 -6.77
C PHE A 67 2.53 11.06 -8.28
N ARG A 68 1.91 11.91 -9.12
CA ARG A 68 2.14 11.92 -10.58
C ARG A 68 3.58 12.30 -10.95
N ILE A 69 4.25 13.06 -10.09
CA ILE A 69 5.63 13.54 -10.29
C ILE A 69 6.65 12.44 -9.98
N TYR A 70 6.23 11.40 -9.25
CA TYR A 70 7.08 10.29 -8.82
C TYR A 70 7.36 9.29 -9.96
N LYS A 71 6.83 9.54 -11.16
CA LYS A 71 7.15 8.77 -12.37
C LYS A 71 8.64 8.87 -12.68
N GLY A 72 9.27 7.75 -12.99
CA GLY A 72 10.69 7.70 -13.32
C GLY A 72 11.65 7.77 -12.13
N ILE A 73 11.17 7.83 -10.87
CA ILE A 73 12.02 7.71 -9.66
C ILE A 73 12.84 6.41 -9.63
N PHE A 74 12.39 5.39 -10.37
CA PHE A 74 13.12 4.14 -10.56
C PHE A 74 14.59 4.33 -10.95
N TYR A 75 14.90 5.29 -11.83
CA TYR A 75 16.26 5.52 -12.32
C TYR A 75 17.17 6.16 -11.27
N ILE A 76 16.59 6.82 -10.27
CA ILE A 76 17.33 7.59 -9.27
C ILE A 76 17.52 6.76 -7.99
N TYR A 77 16.50 6.01 -7.57
CA TYR A 77 16.53 5.20 -6.34
C TYR A 77 15.90 3.82 -6.52
N PRO A 78 16.61 2.86 -7.15
CA PRO A 78 16.08 1.52 -7.41
C PRO A 78 15.78 0.74 -6.13
N ILE A 79 16.66 0.81 -5.12
CA ILE A 79 16.52 0.07 -3.86
C ILE A 79 15.23 0.45 -3.13
N LYS A 80 15.00 1.75 -2.89
CA LYS A 80 13.80 2.23 -2.19
C LYS A 80 12.51 1.87 -2.93
N ARG A 81 12.55 1.88 -4.27
CA ARG A 81 11.43 1.42 -5.09
C ARG A 81 11.12 -0.05 -4.81
N THR A 82 12.13 -0.92 -4.88
CA THR A 82 11.93 -2.37 -4.66
C THR A 82 11.30 -2.65 -3.30
N ILE A 83 11.75 -1.95 -2.26
CA ILE A 83 11.20 -2.07 -0.90
C ILE A 83 9.72 -1.68 -0.86
N ILE A 84 9.33 -0.55 -1.45
CA ILE A 84 7.91 -0.14 -1.52
C ILE A 84 7.10 -1.14 -2.34
N THR A 85 7.60 -1.60 -3.49
CA THR A 85 6.86 -2.54 -4.34
C THR A 85 6.65 -3.88 -3.62
N ILE A 86 7.67 -4.41 -2.94
CA ILE A 86 7.56 -5.64 -2.15
C ILE A 86 6.54 -5.45 -1.02
N SER A 87 6.62 -4.33 -0.30
CA SER A 87 5.70 -4.03 0.80
C SER A 87 4.24 -3.93 0.31
N LEU A 88 4.01 -3.30 -0.85
CA LEU A 88 2.68 -3.21 -1.45
C LEU A 88 2.14 -4.57 -1.91
N ILE A 89 2.99 -5.43 -2.48
CA ILE A 89 2.61 -6.80 -2.90
C ILE A 89 2.20 -7.63 -1.68
N ILE A 90 2.94 -7.50 -0.56
CA ILE A 90 2.60 -8.21 0.69
C ILE A 90 1.29 -7.69 1.28
N ILE A 91 1.08 -6.36 1.37
CA ILE A 91 -0.16 -5.76 1.87
C ILE A 91 -1.36 -6.06 0.97
N CYS A 92 -1.14 -6.19 -0.34
CA CYS A 92 -2.15 -6.58 -1.31
C CYS A 92 -2.63 -8.02 -1.08
N GLY A 93 -1.77 -8.90 -0.57
CA GLY A 93 -2.07 -10.32 -0.33
C GLY A 93 -1.79 -11.17 -1.56
N PHE A 94 -0.66 -10.93 -2.25
CA PHE A 94 -0.23 -11.78 -3.34
C PHE A 94 0.07 -13.21 -2.83
N PRO A 95 -0.26 -14.26 -3.60
CA PRO A 95 -0.18 -15.65 -3.14
C PRO A 95 1.22 -16.00 -2.60
N PHE A 96 1.24 -16.88 -1.61
CA PHE A 96 2.45 -17.37 -0.90
C PHE A 96 3.17 -16.36 0.00
N LEU A 97 2.66 -15.13 0.15
CA LEU A 97 3.21 -14.16 1.09
C LEU A 97 2.42 -14.11 2.39
N VAL A 98 3.06 -13.64 3.45
CA VAL A 98 2.50 -13.55 4.81
C VAL A 98 1.15 -12.80 4.86
N GLY A 99 0.98 -11.78 4.00
CA GLY A 99 -0.28 -11.04 3.88
C GLY A 99 -1.42 -11.80 3.20
N PHE A 100 -1.13 -12.83 2.42
CA PHE A 100 -2.13 -13.71 1.82
C PHE A 100 -2.70 -14.67 2.87
N TYR A 101 -1.85 -15.39 3.60
CA TYR A 101 -2.29 -16.37 4.62
C TYR A 101 -3.30 -15.80 5.61
N SER A 102 -3.04 -14.59 6.12
CA SER A 102 -3.99 -13.93 7.03
C SER A 102 -5.32 -13.59 6.35
N LYS A 103 -5.30 -13.04 5.13
CA LYS A 103 -6.52 -12.62 4.42
C LYS A 103 -7.34 -13.79 3.89
N ASP A 104 -6.68 -14.86 3.46
CA ASP A 104 -7.33 -16.03 2.84
C ASP A 104 -8.24 -16.72 3.85
N ILE A 105 -7.71 -17.02 5.04
CA ILE A 105 -8.46 -17.60 6.17
C ILE A 105 -9.68 -16.73 6.54
N ILE A 106 -9.54 -15.40 6.50
CA ILE A 106 -10.63 -14.48 6.85
C ILE A 106 -11.71 -14.48 5.76
N ILE A 107 -11.33 -14.48 4.48
CA ILE A 107 -12.28 -14.48 3.36
C ILE A 107 -12.98 -15.84 3.26
N GLU A 108 -12.28 -16.93 3.54
CA GLU A 108 -12.85 -18.29 3.54
C GLU A 108 -13.84 -18.47 4.70
N SER A 109 -13.49 -18.00 5.90
CA SER A 109 -14.35 -18.13 7.08
C SER A 109 -15.69 -17.39 6.92
N TYR A 110 -15.73 -16.27 6.21
CA TYR A 110 -16.96 -15.50 6.01
C TYR A 110 -17.00 -14.79 4.65
N ILE A 111 -18.00 -15.13 3.84
CA ILE A 111 -18.30 -14.44 2.56
C ILE A 111 -19.00 -13.11 2.85
N PHE A 112 -18.25 -12.13 3.37
CA PHE A 112 -18.69 -10.74 3.41
C PHE A 112 -18.33 -10.04 2.10
N LEU A 113 -19.35 -9.74 1.30
CA LEU A 113 -19.21 -8.98 0.05
C LEU A 113 -18.41 -7.67 0.23
N LEU A 114 -18.57 -7.02 1.39
CA LEU A 114 -17.84 -5.79 1.73
C LEU A 114 -16.32 -6.02 1.90
N LEU A 115 -15.91 -7.15 2.46
CA LEU A 115 -14.49 -7.48 2.64
C LEU A 115 -13.85 -7.84 1.29
N ILE A 116 -14.56 -8.60 0.46
CA ILE A 116 -14.11 -8.97 -0.90
C ILE A 116 -13.97 -7.72 -1.79
N THR A 117 -14.99 -6.86 -1.83
CA THR A 117 -14.88 -5.58 -2.56
C THR A 117 -13.77 -4.71 -1.99
N GLY A 118 -13.61 -4.72 -0.66
CA GLY A 118 -12.51 -4.10 0.04
C GLY A 118 -11.15 -4.57 -0.46
N THR A 119 -10.90 -5.89 -0.58
CA THR A 119 -9.61 -6.43 -1.03
C THR A 119 -9.35 -6.14 -2.50
N ILE A 120 -10.36 -6.22 -3.36
CA ILE A 120 -10.27 -5.82 -4.78
C ILE A 120 -9.80 -4.36 -4.91
N LEU A 121 -10.39 -3.46 -4.12
CA LEU A 121 -10.00 -2.05 -4.10
C LEU A 121 -8.55 -1.83 -3.61
N THR A 122 -7.97 -2.80 -2.89
CA THR A 122 -6.54 -2.71 -2.51
C THR A 122 -5.59 -3.19 -3.53
N ILE A 123 -5.98 -4.22 -4.25
CA ILE A 123 -5.27 -4.67 -5.44
C ILE A 123 -5.24 -3.49 -6.43
N SER A 124 -6.38 -2.83 -6.66
CA SER A 124 -6.46 -1.71 -7.61
C SER A 124 -5.53 -0.54 -7.27
N TYR A 125 -5.54 -0.04 -6.02
CA TYR A 125 -4.67 1.10 -5.69
C TYR A 125 -3.20 0.69 -5.65
N SER A 126 -2.88 -0.54 -5.23
CA SER A 126 -1.51 -1.04 -5.14
C SER A 126 -0.90 -1.14 -6.54
N ILE A 127 -1.65 -1.68 -7.51
CA ILE A 127 -1.25 -1.74 -8.92
C ILE A 127 -1.03 -0.31 -9.46
N ARG A 128 -1.93 0.63 -9.16
CA ARG A 128 -1.78 2.05 -9.58
C ARG A 128 -0.46 2.66 -9.09
N ILE A 129 -0.10 2.42 -7.83
CA ILE A 129 1.16 2.89 -7.24
C ILE A 129 2.35 2.24 -7.93
N ILE A 130 2.34 0.91 -8.05
CA ILE A 130 3.42 0.15 -8.69
C ILE A 130 3.63 0.61 -10.14
N LYS A 131 2.56 0.76 -10.92
CA LYS A 131 2.61 1.24 -12.32
C LYS A 131 3.24 2.63 -12.43
N THR A 132 2.88 3.53 -11.52
CA THR A 132 3.43 4.90 -11.53
C THR A 132 4.92 4.91 -11.19
N LEU A 133 5.35 4.06 -10.24
CA LEU A 133 6.77 3.89 -9.89
C LEU A 133 7.59 3.18 -10.98
N ILE A 134 6.97 2.34 -11.81
CA ILE A 134 7.65 1.63 -12.92
C ILE A 134 7.69 2.46 -14.21
N SER A 135 6.76 3.40 -14.39
CA SER A 135 6.66 4.21 -15.61
C SER A 135 8.00 4.87 -15.99
N LYS A 136 8.40 4.68 -17.26
CA LYS A 136 9.69 5.15 -17.82
C LYS A 136 9.78 6.67 -17.97
N SER A 137 8.67 7.41 -17.95
CA SER A 137 8.72 8.86 -18.17
C SER A 137 9.32 9.58 -16.96
N LEU A 138 10.55 10.07 -17.10
CA LEU A 138 11.17 11.00 -16.14
C LEU A 138 10.51 12.37 -16.27
N SER A 139 9.58 12.68 -15.34
CA SER A 139 9.04 14.04 -15.19
C SER A 139 10.05 15.00 -14.54
N ILE A 140 11.17 14.49 -14.03
CA ILE A 140 12.16 15.23 -13.21
C ILE A 140 13.04 16.15 -14.08
N LYS A 141 12.88 16.17 -15.40
CA LYS A 141 13.70 17.01 -16.31
C LYS A 141 13.54 18.53 -16.12
N HIS A 142 12.59 19.02 -15.31
CA HIS A 142 12.25 20.45 -15.29
C HIS A 142 12.60 21.27 -14.03
N ASN A 143 13.20 20.69 -12.98
CA ASN A 143 13.47 21.40 -11.71
C ASN A 143 14.92 21.25 -11.18
N LEU A 144 15.88 20.98 -12.07
CA LEU A 144 17.31 20.88 -11.73
C LEU A 144 18.15 22.09 -12.19
N HIS A 145 17.53 23.23 -12.46
CA HIS A 145 18.22 24.53 -12.48
C HIS A 145 17.77 25.37 -11.29
#